data_AF-A0A358XR19-F1
#
_entry.id   AF-A0A358XR19-F1
#
_cell.length_a   1.000
_cell.length_b   1.000
_cell.length_c   1.000
_cell.angle_alpha   90.00
_cell.angle_beta   90.00
_cell.angle_gamma   90.00
#
_symmetry.space_group_name_H-M   'P 1'
#
loop_
_entity.id
_entity.type
_entity.pdbx_description
1 polymer ?
#
loop_
_entity_poly.entity_id
_entity_poly.type
_entity_poly.pdbx_seq_one_letter_code
_entity_poly.pdbx_strand_id
1 'polypeptide(L)'
;MMKEYSIAIGLSIVLCLIAFFIRDRFLVFFTTEIIGESPLLNNSWRLPGQVLPALIFIFSFGILPFLYLSVKNYCKISSVRIQLFTILLICTSGSIFCGIRVIYLKFKVAQIRDLLKRAEFSSDSDIPSVSFQDMHLKSYLLAGLLVGWLLCMIIFRKSTYPKL
;
A
#
# COMPACT_ATOMS: atom_id res chain seq x y z
N MET A 1 -22.75 -4.66 18.49
CA MET A 1 -22.65 -4.02 17.15
C MET A 1 -22.13 -2.59 17.23
N MET A 2 -22.89 -1.59 17.71
CA MET A 2 -22.46 -0.17 17.63
C MET A 2 -21.11 0.14 18.31
N LYS A 3 -20.78 -0.53 19.42
CA LYS A 3 -19.50 -0.34 20.13
C LYS A 3 -18.28 -0.75 19.30
N GLU A 4 -18.36 -1.85 18.55
CA GLU A 4 -17.25 -2.33 17.71
C GLU A 4 -17.01 -1.40 16.50
N TYR A 5 -18.09 -0.89 15.90
CA TYR A 5 -17.98 0.10 14.83
C TYR A 5 -17.41 1.43 15.33
N SER A 6 -17.80 1.89 16.52
CA SER A 6 -17.23 3.10 17.14
C SER A 6 -15.73 2.95 17.41
N ILE A 7 -15.29 1.80 17.91
CA ILE A 7 -13.87 1.49 18.10
C ILE A 7 -13.13 1.48 16.75
N ALA A 8 -13.72 0.88 15.71
CA ALA A 8 -13.09 0.85 14.39
C ALA A 8 -13.01 2.24 13.74
N ILE A 9 -14.01 3.10 13.94
CA ILE A 9 -13.96 4.50 13.50
C ILE A 9 -12.82 5.24 14.21
N GLY A 10 -12.72 5.11 15.53
CA GLY A 10 -11.62 5.70 16.30
C GLY A 10 -10.25 5.22 15.83
N LEU A 11 -10.09 3.91 15.66
CA LEU A 11 -8.84 3.30 15.20
C LEU A 11 -8.51 3.70 13.75
N SER A 12 -9.52 3.84 12.89
CA SER A 12 -9.37 4.32 11.51
C SER A 12 -8.86 5.75 11.48
N ILE A 13 -9.42 6.65 12.30
CA ILE A 13 -8.96 8.05 12.39
C ILE A 13 -7.51 8.11 12.86
N VAL A 14 -7.14 7.34 13.89
CA VAL A 14 -5.76 7.28 14.39
C VAL A 14 -4.81 6.76 13.31
N LEU A 15 -5.19 5.69 12.59
CA LEU A 15 -4.38 5.16 11.48
C LEU A 15 -4.24 6.15 10.32
N CYS A 16 -5.31 6.89 9.99
CA CYS A 16 -5.26 7.96 8.98
C CYS A 16 -4.25 9.06 9.38
N LEU A 17 -4.25 9.48 10.65
CA LEU A 17 -3.31 10.48 11.15
C LEU A 17 -1.88 9.96 11.09
N ILE A 18 -1.63 8.74 11.55
CA ILE A 18 -0.31 8.10 11.47
C ILE A 18 0.13 8.03 10.00
N ALA A 19 -0.74 7.57 9.10
CA ALA A 19 -0.47 7.48 7.67
C ALA A 19 -0.10 8.85 7.07
N PHE A 20 -0.79 9.92 7.48
CA PHE A 20 -0.47 11.28 7.03
C PHE A 20 0.97 11.67 7.41
N PHE A 21 1.40 11.41 8.65
CA PHE A 21 2.75 11.75 9.12
C PHE A 21 3.86 10.88 8.50
N ILE A 22 3.62 9.58 8.29
CA ILE A 22 4.63 8.68 7.73
C ILE A 22 4.72 8.73 6.21
N ARG A 23 3.74 9.34 5.52
CA ARG A 23 3.63 9.35 4.05
C ARG A 23 4.93 9.79 3.37
N ASP A 24 5.49 10.92 3.79
CA ASP A 24 6.67 11.47 3.12
C ASP A 24 7.89 10.57 3.34
N ARG A 25 8.03 9.98 4.53
CA ARG A 25 9.07 8.97 4.82
C ARG A 25 8.90 7.71 3.99
N PHE A 26 7.66 7.22 3.85
CA PHE A 26 7.33 6.07 3.01
C PHE A 26 7.75 6.32 1.56
N LEU A 27 7.43 7.51 1.03
CA LEU A 27 7.78 7.86 -0.35
C LEU A 27 9.28 8.01 -0.55
N VAL A 28 9.96 8.75 0.33
CA VAL A 28 11.42 8.89 0.28
C VAL A 28 12.10 7.53 0.31
N PHE A 29 11.67 6.64 1.21
CA PHE A 29 12.23 5.29 1.32
C PHE A 29 12.15 4.52 0.00
N PHE A 30 10.95 4.39 -0.58
CA PHE A 30 10.78 3.63 -1.82
C PHE A 30 11.39 4.29 -3.04
N THR A 31 11.37 5.63 -3.13
CA THR A 31 11.99 6.32 -4.25
C THR A 31 13.52 6.22 -4.19
N THR A 32 14.11 6.37 -3.00
CA THR A 32 15.55 6.15 -2.80
C THR A 32 15.92 4.73 -3.19
N GLU A 33 15.07 3.76 -2.82
CA GLU A 33 15.32 2.38 -3.17
C GLU A 33 15.20 2.12 -4.69
N ILE A 34 14.29 2.79 -5.41
CA ILE A 34 14.11 2.61 -6.86
C ILE A 34 15.20 3.32 -7.68
N ILE A 35 15.53 4.56 -7.33
CA ILE A 35 16.37 5.45 -8.14
C ILE A 35 17.83 5.46 -7.64
N GLY A 36 18.08 5.11 -6.38
CA GLY A 36 19.41 5.13 -5.76
C GLY A 36 19.84 6.51 -5.25
N GLU A 37 19.08 7.55 -5.57
CA GLU A 37 19.27 8.91 -5.06
C GLU A 37 18.22 9.24 -4.00
N SER A 38 18.60 10.01 -2.99
CA SER A 38 17.66 10.49 -1.96
C SER A 38 17.10 11.84 -2.39
N PRO A 39 15.90 11.89 -3.02
CA PRO A 39 15.25 13.15 -3.28
C PRO A 39 14.99 13.86 -1.94
N LEU A 40 15.38 15.14 -1.85
CA LEU A 40 14.99 16.03 -0.76
C LEU A 40 13.47 16.31 -0.85
N LEU A 41 12.63 15.31 -0.54
CA LEU A 41 11.19 15.55 -0.35
C LEU A 41 10.98 16.15 1.04
N ASN A 42 10.90 17.47 1.08
CA ASN A 42 10.27 18.18 2.17
C ASN A 42 8.98 18.81 1.65
N ASN A 43 7.85 18.58 2.33
CA ASN A 43 6.52 19.12 1.96
C ASN A 43 5.96 18.71 0.58
N SER A 44 6.09 17.43 0.22
CA SER A 44 5.59 16.90 -1.06
C SER A 44 4.08 17.11 -1.30
N TRP A 45 3.29 17.23 -0.22
CA TRP A 45 1.86 17.54 -0.26
C TRP A 45 1.51 18.88 -0.90
N ARG A 46 2.48 19.81 -1.01
CA ARG A 46 2.29 21.09 -1.68
C ARG A 46 2.51 21.02 -3.19
N LEU A 47 3.02 19.89 -3.72
CA LEU A 47 3.20 19.71 -5.16
C LEU A 47 1.83 19.56 -5.85
N PRO A 48 1.57 20.31 -6.92
CA PRO A 48 0.36 20.14 -7.71
C PRO A 48 0.28 18.70 -8.23
N GLY A 49 -0.89 18.06 -8.09
CA GLY A 49 -1.12 16.67 -8.49
C GLY A 49 -0.91 15.60 -7.40
N GLN A 50 -0.37 15.94 -6.22
CA GLN A 50 -0.12 14.96 -5.15
C GLN A 50 -1.27 14.72 -4.16
N VAL A 51 -2.33 15.53 -4.21
CA VAL A 51 -3.47 15.45 -3.28
C VAL A 51 -4.19 14.10 -3.38
N LEU A 52 -4.58 13.69 -4.59
CA LEU A 52 -5.31 12.43 -4.80
C LEU A 52 -4.46 11.20 -4.39
N PRO A 53 -3.19 11.06 -4.82
CA PRO A 53 -2.32 10.00 -4.32
C PRO A 53 -2.22 10.01 -2.79
N ALA A 54 -2.04 11.17 -2.16
CA ALA A 54 -1.96 11.27 -0.70
C ALA A 54 -3.24 10.77 -0.01
N LEU A 55 -4.41 11.14 -0.51
CA LEU A 55 -5.69 10.63 -0.01
C LEU A 55 -5.79 9.11 -0.14
N ILE A 56 -5.39 8.54 -1.28
CA ILE A 56 -5.38 7.09 -1.48
C ILE A 56 -4.51 6.40 -0.44
N PHE A 57 -3.31 6.93 -0.15
CA PHE A 57 -2.43 6.33 0.85
C PHE A 57 -3.02 6.39 2.26
N ILE A 58 -3.53 7.55 2.67
CA ILE A 58 -4.16 7.72 3.99
C ILE A 58 -5.34 6.76 4.12
N PHE A 59 -6.17 6.69 3.08
CA PHE A 59 -7.32 5.80 3.02
C PHE A 59 -6.92 4.32 3.09
N SER A 60 -5.83 3.91 2.44
CA SER A 60 -5.30 2.53 2.54
C SER A 60 -5.03 2.11 3.97
N PHE A 61 -4.52 3.00 4.83
CA PHE A 61 -4.33 2.69 6.25
C PHE A 61 -5.63 2.79 7.04
N GLY A 62 -6.45 3.81 6.75
CA GLY A 62 -7.73 4.03 7.41
C GLY A 62 -8.75 2.91 7.19
N ILE A 63 -8.70 2.20 6.07
CA ILE A 63 -9.68 1.15 5.75
C ILE A 63 -9.39 -0.18 6.46
N LEU A 64 -8.17 -0.42 6.96
CA LEU A 64 -7.78 -1.70 7.62
C LEU A 64 -8.78 -2.19 8.69
N PRO A 65 -9.24 -1.34 9.64
CA PRO A 65 -10.17 -1.78 10.68
C PRO A 65 -11.50 -2.24 10.10
N PHE A 66 -11.96 -1.62 9.02
CA PHE A 66 -13.19 -1.97 8.32
C PHE A 66 -13.04 -3.26 7.51
N LEU A 67 -11.91 -3.45 6.83
CA LEU A 67 -11.61 -4.71 6.13
C LEU A 67 -11.59 -5.87 7.12
N TYR A 68 -10.92 -5.70 8.26
CA TYR A 68 -10.93 -6.69 9.34
C TYR A 68 -12.34 -6.98 9.87
N LEU A 69 -13.11 -5.94 10.23
CA LEU A 69 -14.48 -6.11 10.73
C LEU A 69 -15.38 -6.82 9.71
N SER A 70 -15.22 -6.49 8.43
CA SER A 70 -15.95 -7.14 7.33
C SER A 70 -15.71 -8.66 7.33
N VAL A 71 -14.45 -9.09 7.39
CA VAL A 71 -14.11 -10.53 7.45
C VAL A 71 -14.61 -11.16 8.75
N LYS A 72 -14.37 -10.51 9.90
CA LYS A 72 -14.79 -11.01 11.22
C LYS A 72 -16.29 -11.28 11.24
N ASN A 73 -17.09 -10.32 10.77
CA ASN A 73 -18.55 -10.40 10.81
C ASN A 73 -19.09 -11.37 9.76
N TYR A 74 -18.55 -11.35 8.54
CA TYR A 74 -19.01 -12.22 7.45
C TYR A 74 -18.66 -13.69 7.69
N CYS A 75 -17.42 -13.97 8.11
CA CYS A 75 -16.94 -15.33 8.37
C CYS A 75 -17.18 -15.80 9.81
N LYS A 76 -17.88 -15.02 10.65
CA LYS A 76 -18.21 -15.33 12.06
C LYS A 76 -17.00 -15.82 12.88
N ILE A 77 -15.87 -15.14 12.72
CA ILE A 77 -14.58 -15.57 13.32
C ILE A 77 -14.56 -15.26 14.81
N SER A 78 -14.62 -16.30 15.65
CA SER A 78 -14.55 -16.18 17.12
C SER A 78 -13.12 -16.33 17.68
N SER A 79 -12.27 -17.12 17.03
CA SER A 79 -10.92 -17.41 17.54
C SER A 79 -9.96 -16.23 17.37
N VAL A 80 -9.33 -15.81 18.47
CA VAL A 80 -8.33 -14.73 18.49
C VAL A 80 -7.15 -15.01 17.57
N ARG A 81 -6.69 -16.27 17.48
CA ARG A 81 -5.60 -16.65 16.58
C ARG A 81 -5.96 -16.41 15.12
N ILE A 82 -7.20 -16.73 14.74
CA ILE A 82 -7.69 -16.53 13.37
C ILE A 82 -7.88 -15.04 13.08
N GLN A 83 -8.33 -14.25 14.07
CA GLN A 83 -8.43 -12.80 13.94
C GLN A 83 -7.07 -12.14 13.69
N LEU A 84 -6.02 -12.52 14.43
CA LEU A 84 -4.66 -12.05 14.20
C LEU A 84 -4.13 -12.47 12.82
N PHE A 85 -4.37 -13.72 12.43
CA PHE A 85 -3.96 -14.23 11.12
C PHE A 85 -4.67 -13.50 9.97
N THR A 86 -5.93 -13.11 10.15
CA THR A 86 -6.69 -12.31 9.19
C THR A 86 -6.03 -10.95 8.96
N ILE A 87 -5.70 -10.24 10.04
CA ILE A 87 -5.03 -8.93 9.95
C ILE A 87 -3.66 -9.08 9.26
N LEU A 88 -2.91 -10.11 9.64
CA LEU A 88 -1.61 -10.41 9.05
C LEU A 88 -1.71 -10.70 7.55
N LEU A 89 -2.70 -11.49 7.10
CA LEU A 89 -2.92 -11.79 5.69
C LEU A 89 -3.24 -10.53 4.88
N ILE A 90 -4.12 -9.67 5.40
CA ILE A 90 -4.47 -8.40 4.73
C ILE A 90 -3.22 -7.53 4.59
N CYS A 91 -2.46 -7.34 5.67
CA CYS A 91 -1.28 -6.48 5.68
C CYS A 91 -0.14 -7.04 4.80
N THR A 92 0.11 -8.34 4.85
CA THR A 92 1.14 -8.99 4.03
C THR A 92 0.79 -8.93 2.55
N SER A 93 -0.48 -9.12 2.18
CA SER A 93 -0.93 -8.98 0.79
C SER A 93 -0.72 -7.56 0.25
N GLY A 94 -1.09 -6.53 1.04
CA GLY A 94 -0.79 -5.13 0.72
C GLY A 94 0.71 -4.86 0.50
N SER A 95 1.54 -5.40 1.40
CA SER A 95 3.00 -5.23 1.34
C SER A 95 3.62 -5.93 0.12
N ILE A 96 3.15 -7.13 -0.23
CA ILE A 96 3.62 -7.90 -1.40
C ILE A 96 3.31 -7.14 -2.69
N PHE A 97 2.08 -6.63 -2.87
CA PHE A 97 1.72 -5.88 -4.07
C PHE A 97 2.52 -4.59 -4.21
N CYS A 98 2.75 -3.88 -3.10
CA CYS A 98 3.62 -2.72 -3.08
C CYS A 98 5.06 -3.11 -3.47
N GLY A 99 5.61 -4.18 -2.88
CA GLY A 99 6.96 -4.67 -3.16
C GLY A 99 7.17 -5.12 -4.61
N ILE A 100 6.21 -5.84 -5.19
CA ILE A 100 6.24 -6.23 -6.61
C ILE A 100 6.30 -4.99 -7.51
N ARG A 101 5.52 -3.95 -7.21
CA ARG A 101 5.55 -2.70 -7.98
C ARG A 101 6.92 -2.01 -7.88
N VAL A 102 7.54 -2.02 -6.70
CA VAL A 102 8.89 -1.47 -6.50
C VAL A 102 9.93 -2.22 -7.33
N ILE A 103 9.90 -3.56 -7.30
CA ILE A 103 10.82 -4.40 -8.09
C ILE A 103 10.63 -4.15 -9.59
N TYR A 104 9.38 -4.07 -10.05
CA TYR A 104 9.07 -3.76 -11.44
C TYR A 104 9.62 -2.39 -11.86
N LEU A 105 9.44 -1.37 -11.03
CA LEU A 105 9.95 -0.02 -11.30
C LEU A 105 11.49 0.01 -11.32
N LYS A 106 12.15 -0.68 -10.37
CA LYS A 106 13.61 -0.86 -10.36
C LYS A 106 14.13 -1.41 -11.68
N PHE A 107 13.50 -2.50 -12.15
CA PHE A 107 13.90 -3.15 -13.40
C PHE A 107 13.70 -2.23 -14.61
N LYS A 108 12.57 -1.52 -14.66
CA LYS A 108 12.27 -0.58 -15.75
C LYS A 108 13.24 0.60 -15.78
N VAL A 109 13.59 1.17 -14.62
CA VAL A 109 14.59 2.24 -14.51
C VAL A 109 15.97 1.75 -14.97
N ALA A 110 16.38 0.53 -14.57
CA ALA A 110 17.63 -0.06 -15.03
C ALA A 110 17.67 -0.25 -16.55
N GLN A 111 16.58 -0.71 -17.16
CA GLN A 111 16.48 -0.85 -18.63
C GLN A 111 16.58 0.51 -19.34
N ILE A 112 15.90 1.53 -18.84
CA ILE A 112 15.96 2.89 -19.43
C ILE A 112 17.38 3.43 -19.35
N ARG A 113 18.06 3.28 -18.20
CA ARG A 113 19.45 3.70 -18.03
C ARG A 113 20.39 2.96 -18.99
N ASP A 114 20.19 1.65 -19.19
CA ASP A 114 21.00 0.88 -20.14
C ASP A 114 20.75 1.30 -21.60
N LEU A 115 19.50 1.61 -21.97
CA LEU A 115 19.15 2.12 -23.30
C LEU A 115 19.74 3.52 -23.55
N LEU A 116 19.66 4.45 -22.60
CA LEU A 116 20.26 5.78 -22.74
C LEU A 116 21.79 5.71 -22.86
N LYS A 117 22.42 4.85 -22.05
CA LYS A 117 23.87 4.64 -22.11
C LYS A 117 24.33 4.12 -23.48
N ARG A 118 23.52 3.27 -24.13
CA ARG A 118 23.78 2.77 -25.49
C ARG A 118 23.51 3.79 -26.59
N ALA A 119 22.67 4.79 -26.33
CA ALA A 119 22.29 5.82 -27.28
C ALA A 119 23.20 7.07 -27.25
N GLU A 120 24.36 7.01 -26.57
CA GLU A 120 25.33 8.11 -26.41
C GLU A 120 24.81 9.40 -25.75
N PHE A 121 23.57 9.39 -25.22
CA PHE A 121 23.10 10.42 -24.29
C PHE A 121 23.80 10.21 -22.94
N SER A 122 24.98 10.82 -22.82
CA SER A 122 25.92 10.65 -21.71
C SER A 122 25.62 11.53 -20.48
N SER A 123 24.55 12.33 -20.52
CA SER A 123 24.16 13.15 -19.38
C SER A 123 23.05 12.46 -18.59
N ASP A 124 23.35 12.05 -17.35
CA ASP A 124 22.35 11.59 -16.36
C ASP A 124 21.23 12.64 -16.15
N SER A 125 21.42 13.90 -16.59
CA SER A 125 20.40 14.96 -16.55
C SER A 125 19.24 14.78 -17.52
N ASP A 126 19.40 13.98 -18.58
CA ASP A 126 18.40 13.80 -19.64
C ASP A 126 17.54 12.55 -19.44
N ILE A 127 17.88 11.72 -18.44
CA ILE A 127 17.04 10.60 -18.02
C ILE A 127 15.81 11.20 -17.33
N PRO A 128 14.59 11.06 -17.89
CA PRO A 128 13.40 11.60 -17.26
C PRO A 128 13.27 10.99 -15.86
N SER A 129 13.42 11.83 -14.83
CA SER A 129 13.18 11.44 -13.45
C SER A 129 11.75 10.89 -13.40
N VAL A 130 11.60 9.58 -13.13
CA VAL A 130 10.28 8.96 -13.02
C VAL A 130 9.48 9.79 -12.02
N SER A 131 8.44 10.50 -12.51
CA SER A 131 7.71 11.41 -11.66
C SER A 131 7.02 10.59 -10.57
N PHE A 132 7.01 11.10 -9.35
CA PHE A 132 6.41 10.44 -8.18
C PHE A 132 4.94 10.05 -8.39
N GLN A 133 4.25 10.72 -9.32
CA GLN A 133 2.87 10.46 -9.66
C GLN A 133 2.71 9.16 -10.47
N ASP A 134 3.72 8.79 -11.27
CA ASP A 134 3.69 7.63 -12.17
C ASP A 134 4.05 6.31 -11.47
N MET A 135 4.60 6.37 -10.24
CA MET A 135 4.96 5.17 -9.50
C MET A 135 3.73 4.38 -9.02
N HIS A 136 2.61 5.07 -8.75
CA HIS A 136 1.33 4.51 -8.30
C HIS A 136 1.40 3.57 -7.09
N LEU A 137 2.48 3.60 -6.29
CA LEU A 137 2.72 2.71 -5.14
C LEU A 137 1.53 2.67 -4.16
N LYS A 138 0.91 3.83 -3.93
CA LYS A 138 -0.24 4.01 -3.03
C LYS A 138 -1.47 3.24 -3.49
N SER A 139 -1.70 3.18 -4.82
CA SER A 139 -2.80 2.42 -5.43
C SER A 139 -2.54 0.92 -5.38
N TYR A 140 -1.30 0.49 -5.61
CA TYR A 140 -0.92 -0.93 -5.49
C TYR A 140 -1.04 -1.44 -4.05
N LEU A 141 -0.70 -0.60 -3.07
CA LEU A 141 -0.94 -0.89 -1.66
C LEU A 141 -2.43 -1.12 -1.38
N LEU A 142 -3.30 -0.20 -1.83
CA LEU A 142 -4.75 -0.34 -1.66
C LEU A 142 -5.29 -1.61 -2.32
N ALA A 143 -4.89 -1.87 -3.57
CA ALA A 143 -5.29 -3.05 -4.30
C ALA A 143 -4.87 -4.34 -3.58
N GLY A 144 -3.64 -4.39 -3.06
CA GLY A 144 -3.16 -5.54 -2.29
C GLY A 144 -3.96 -5.76 -1.00
N LEU A 145 -4.34 -4.69 -0.30
CA LEU A 145 -5.20 -4.81 0.89
C LEU A 145 -6.58 -5.40 0.55
N LEU A 146 -7.18 -4.96 -0.56
CA LEU A 146 -8.46 -5.50 -1.05
C LEU A 146 -8.35 -6.96 -1.48
N VAL A 147 -7.25 -7.34 -2.15
CA VAL A 147 -6.99 -8.75 -2.51
C VAL A 147 -6.81 -9.60 -1.25
N GLY A 148 -6.05 -9.13 -0.26
CA GLY A 148 -5.89 -9.81 1.02
C GLY A 148 -7.22 -9.99 1.77
N TRP A 149 -8.07 -8.96 1.73
CA TRP A 149 -9.44 -9.03 2.27
C TRP A 149 -10.28 -10.11 1.57
N LEU A 150 -10.30 -10.14 0.24
CA LEU A 150 -11.01 -11.16 -0.53
C LEU A 150 -10.49 -12.57 -0.26
N LEU A 151 -9.16 -12.74 -0.18
CA LEU A 151 -8.53 -14.01 0.16
C LEU A 151 -8.97 -14.51 1.55
N CYS A 152 -8.99 -13.62 2.54
CA CYS A 152 -9.48 -13.97 3.88
C CYS A 152 -10.94 -14.43 3.84
N MET A 153 -11.80 -13.71 3.10
CA MET A 153 -13.20 -14.09 2.93
C MET A 153 -13.32 -15.49 2.31
N ILE A 154 -12.53 -15.82 1.29
CA ILE A 154 -12.57 -17.13 0.62
C ILE A 154 -12.08 -18.25 1.55
N ILE A 155 -10.94 -18.03 2.22
CA ILE A 155 -10.30 -19.03 3.10
C ILE A 155 -11.22 -19.37 4.28
N PHE A 156 -11.75 -18.35 4.96
CA PHE A 156 -12.53 -18.56 6.18
C PHE A 156 -14.00 -18.87 5.93
N ARG A 157 -14.57 -18.48 4.78
CA ARG A 157 -15.93 -18.90 4.38
C ARG A 157 -16.05 -20.42 4.31
N LYS A 158 -14.99 -21.12 3.86
CA LYS A 158 -14.97 -22.58 3.78
C LYS A 158 -14.92 -23.28 5.15
N SER A 159 -14.43 -22.60 6.19
CA SER A 159 -14.41 -23.11 7.57
C SER A 159 -15.79 -23.10 8.23
N THR A 160 -16.76 -22.36 7.69
CA THR A 160 -18.11 -22.20 8.28
C THR A 160 -19.13 -23.17 7.68
N TYR A 161 -18.86 -23.72 6.49
CA TYR A 161 -19.63 -24.82 5.91
C TYR A 161 -18.88 -26.13 6.18
N PRO A 162 -19.20 -26.88 7.25
CA PRO A 162 -18.76 -28.26 7.31
C PRO A 162 -19.33 -28.95 6.07
N LYS A 163 -18.45 -29.60 5.30
CA LYS A 163 -18.88 -30.53 4.26
C LYS A 163 -19.80 -31.55 4.93
N LEU A 164 -21.06 -31.59 4.48
CA LEU A 164 -21.93 -32.75 4.67
C LEU A 164 -21.23 -34.01 4.13
#